data_AF-A0A2A4QT52-F1
#
_entry.id   AF-A0A2A4QT52-F1
#
_cell.length_a   1.000
_cell.length_b   1.000
_cell.length_c   1.000
_cell.angle_alpha   90.00
_cell.angle_beta   90.00
_cell.angle_gamma   90.00
#
_symmetry.space_group_name_H-M   'P 1'
#
loop_
_entity.id
_entity.type
_entity.pdbx_description
1 polymer ?
#
loop_
_entity_poly.entity_id
_entity_poly.type
_entity_poly.pdbx_seq_one_letter_code
_entity_poly.pdbx_strand_id
1 'polypeptide(L)'
;MKLCCNFLMGARSEKGGALIYILIAIALLAALTSTFMNSGGQGARTQNAFKLAAELNSQARVVRSAIQDCILRYPQGHDAIAESNYNDPYPLNPDSSDAAYSAFDVTNRTVEELRCPGAAYGKLFGGTLSTFLPPQPNLMEPWTYFNGEETALGETFDGVYFQIQSTKSDPFIGESMQKMNGLFSPCEVDYTVGDNTNGCATGAQCLRVWVIRGANTTLACS
;
A
#
# COMPACT_ATOMS: atom_id res chain seq x y z
N MET A 1 44.37 -28.29 -67.14
CA MET A 1 43.69 -28.52 -65.85
C MET A 1 42.24 -28.13 -66.05
N LYS A 2 41.24 -28.97 -66.36
CA LYS A 2 40.90 -30.34 -65.94
C LYS A 2 40.99 -30.53 -64.43
N LEU A 3 39.87 -30.26 -63.75
CA LEU A 3 39.36 -31.10 -62.67
C LEU A 3 37.82 -31.04 -62.73
N CYS A 4 37.22 -32.19 -63.05
CA CYS A 4 35.80 -32.45 -62.94
C CYS A 4 35.46 -32.77 -61.47
N CYS A 5 34.31 -32.33 -60.98
CA CYS A 5 33.61 -33.06 -59.94
C CYS A 5 32.10 -33.02 -60.22
N ASN A 6 31.63 -34.08 -60.88
CA ASN A 6 30.23 -34.48 -60.97
C ASN A 6 29.78 -34.90 -59.57
N PHE A 7 28.84 -34.17 -58.97
CA PHE A 7 28.03 -34.72 -57.89
C PHE A 7 26.67 -35.10 -58.46
N LEU A 8 26.48 -36.41 -58.66
CA LEU A 8 25.24 -37.00 -59.11
C LEU A 8 24.14 -36.77 -58.06
N MET A 9 23.11 -36.07 -58.51
CA MET A 9 21.86 -35.79 -57.83
C MET A 9 21.06 -37.10 -57.73
N GLY A 10 21.13 -37.75 -56.57
CA GLY A 10 20.27 -38.88 -56.23
C GLY A 10 18.92 -38.38 -55.74
N ALA A 11 17.90 -38.42 -56.60
CA ALA A 11 16.51 -38.19 -56.18
C ALA A 11 16.01 -39.41 -55.39
N ARG A 12 16.14 -39.37 -54.05
CA ARG A 12 15.33 -40.21 -53.15
C ARG A 12 14.00 -39.51 -52.91
N SER A 13 12.91 -40.25 -52.98
CA SER A 13 11.57 -39.77 -52.61
C SER A 13 11.52 -39.56 -51.09
N GLU A 14 11.95 -38.37 -50.64
CA GLU A 14 11.87 -37.91 -49.25
C GLU A 14 10.44 -37.44 -48.95
N LYS A 15 9.51 -38.37 -48.75
CA LYS A 15 8.17 -38.05 -48.23
C LYS A 15 8.15 -37.79 -46.70
N GLY A 16 9.31 -37.74 -46.04
CA GLY A 16 9.45 -37.60 -44.59
C GLY A 16 9.82 -36.20 -44.06
N GLY A 17 10.31 -35.29 -44.91
CA GLY A 17 10.78 -33.97 -44.46
C GLY A 17 9.67 -32.92 -44.29
N ALA A 18 8.68 -32.90 -45.19
CA ALA A 18 7.64 -31.88 -45.19
C ALA A 18 6.77 -31.87 -43.93
N LEU A 19 6.55 -33.05 -43.33
CA LEU A 19 5.68 -33.20 -42.16
C LEU A 19 6.34 -32.62 -40.89
N ILE A 20 7.67 -32.66 -40.78
CA ILE A 20 8.43 -32.06 -39.68
C ILE A 20 8.32 -30.53 -39.71
N TYR A 21 8.42 -29.92 -40.89
CA TYR A 21 8.29 -28.46 -41.03
C TYR A 21 6.90 -27.96 -40.64
N ILE A 22 5.85 -28.72 -40.95
CA ILE A 22 4.47 -28.38 -40.54
C ILE A 22 4.31 -28.48 -39.01
N LEU A 23 4.87 -29.52 -38.38
CA LEU A 23 4.81 -29.67 -36.92
C LEU A 23 5.57 -28.56 -36.18
N ILE A 24 6.75 -28.17 -36.67
CA ILE A 24 7.52 -27.06 -36.10
C ILE A 24 6.74 -25.74 -36.23
N ALA A 25 6.11 -25.49 -37.39
CA ALA A 25 5.31 -24.29 -37.60
C ALA A 25 4.10 -24.21 -36.64
N ILE A 26 3.39 -25.33 -36.43
CA ILE A 26 2.25 -25.40 -35.49
C ILE A 26 2.72 -25.19 -34.04
N ALA A 27 3.86 -25.78 -33.64
CA ALA A 27 4.43 -25.59 -32.30
C ALA A 27 4.82 -24.13 -32.03
N LEU A 28 5.42 -23.45 -33.02
CA LEU A 28 5.78 -22.03 -32.91
C LEU A 28 4.54 -21.12 -32.86
N LEU A 29 3.51 -21.41 -33.65
CA LEU A 29 2.24 -20.69 -33.61
C LEU A 29 1.53 -20.85 -32.26
N ALA A 30 1.51 -22.06 -31.69
CA ALA A 30 0.93 -22.34 -30.37
C ALA A 30 1.70 -21.66 -29.23
N ALA A 31 3.04 -21.68 -29.29
CA ALA A 31 3.89 -20.98 -28.32
C ALA A 31 3.60 -19.47 -28.34
N LEU A 32 3.48 -18.88 -29.53
CA LEU A 32 3.16 -17.47 -29.71
C LEU A 32 1.76 -17.11 -29.18
N THR A 33 0.76 -17.96 -29.42
CA THR A 33 -0.61 -17.72 -28.90
C THR A 33 -0.65 -17.79 -27.37
N SER A 34 0.12 -18.69 -26.73
CA SER A 34 0.20 -18.76 -25.26
C SER A 34 0.77 -17.49 -24.64
N THR A 35 1.76 -16.86 -25.30
CA THR A 35 2.39 -15.62 -24.83
C THR A 35 1.42 -14.45 -24.91
N PHE A 36 0.55 -14.41 -25.93
CA PHE A 36 -0.46 -13.36 -26.08
C PHE A 36 -1.68 -13.56 -25.17
N MET A 37 -2.08 -14.80 -24.87
CA MET A 37 -3.20 -15.05 -23.94
C MET A 37 -2.82 -14.77 -22.48
N ASN A 38 -1.54 -14.92 -22.10
CA ASN A 38 -1.06 -14.56 -20.75
C ASN A 38 -0.78 -13.06 -20.56
N SER A 39 -0.53 -12.29 -21.63
CA SER A 39 -0.18 -10.86 -21.52
C SER A 39 -1.38 -9.97 -21.20
N GLY A 40 -2.59 -10.33 -21.64
CA GLY A 40 -3.80 -9.54 -21.40
C GLY A 40 -4.18 -9.44 -19.91
N GLY A 41 -4.09 -10.55 -19.17
CA GLY A 41 -4.34 -10.57 -17.73
C GLY A 41 -3.27 -9.84 -16.92
N GLN A 42 -2.01 -9.93 -17.34
CA GLN A 42 -0.89 -9.21 -16.71
C GLN A 42 -0.98 -7.69 -16.93
N GLY A 43 -1.44 -7.25 -18.10
CA GLY A 43 -1.65 -5.83 -18.41
C GLY A 43 -2.73 -5.19 -17.53
N ALA A 44 -3.90 -5.81 -17.42
CA ALA A 44 -5.00 -5.31 -16.58
C ALA A 44 -4.63 -5.27 -15.10
N ARG A 45 -3.99 -6.33 -14.59
CA ARG A 45 -3.48 -6.40 -13.20
C ARG A 45 -2.51 -5.26 -12.91
N THR A 46 -1.53 -5.05 -13.77
CA THR A 46 -0.53 -3.98 -13.62
C THR A 46 -1.19 -2.61 -13.60
N GLN A 47 -2.15 -2.36 -14.50
CA GLN A 47 -2.88 -1.08 -14.54
C GLN A 47 -3.72 -0.87 -13.27
N ASN A 48 -4.38 -1.90 -12.76
CA ASN A 48 -5.16 -1.81 -11.52
C ASN A 48 -4.27 -1.56 -10.31
N ALA A 49 -3.11 -2.22 -10.23
CA ALA A 49 -2.13 -1.97 -9.18
C ALA A 49 -1.62 -0.51 -9.21
N PHE A 50 -1.35 0.04 -10.39
CA PHE A 50 -0.94 1.45 -10.53
C PHE A 50 -2.05 2.43 -10.14
N LYS A 51 -3.29 2.19 -10.57
CA LYS A 51 -4.44 3.03 -10.21
C LYS A 51 -4.65 3.08 -8.70
N LEU A 52 -4.67 1.91 -8.06
CA LEU A 52 -4.83 1.80 -6.61
C LEU A 52 -3.66 2.44 -5.87
N ALA A 53 -2.40 2.22 -6.30
CA ALA A 53 -1.25 2.88 -5.69
C ALA A 53 -1.31 4.42 -5.80
N ALA A 54 -1.77 4.94 -6.93
CA ALA A 54 -1.94 6.38 -7.12
C ALA A 54 -3.04 6.95 -6.21
N GLU A 55 -4.16 6.22 -6.05
CA GLU A 55 -5.25 6.58 -5.15
C GLU A 55 -4.79 6.57 -3.67
N LEU A 56 -4.12 5.51 -3.24
CA LEU A 56 -3.54 5.40 -1.90
C LEU A 56 -2.56 6.54 -1.59
N ASN A 57 -1.66 6.83 -2.52
CA ASN A 57 -0.71 7.94 -2.39
C ASN A 57 -1.42 9.31 -2.32
N SER A 58 -2.45 9.52 -3.14
CA SER A 58 -3.24 10.75 -3.10
C SER A 58 -3.92 10.95 -1.74
N GLN A 59 -4.54 9.90 -1.21
CA GLN A 59 -5.20 9.97 0.11
C GLN A 59 -4.20 10.16 1.23
N ALA A 60 -3.10 9.40 1.24
CA ALA A 60 -2.05 9.53 2.25
C ALA A 60 -1.46 10.96 2.29
N ARG A 61 -1.32 11.62 1.13
CA ARG A 61 -0.88 13.02 1.06
C ARG A 61 -1.90 13.98 1.68
N VAL A 62 -3.20 13.77 1.44
CA VAL A 62 -4.25 14.58 2.06
C VAL A 62 -4.24 14.41 3.58
N VAL A 63 -4.15 13.16 4.06
CA VAL A 63 -4.10 12.86 5.50
C VAL A 63 -2.88 13.49 6.15
N ARG A 64 -1.70 13.27 5.58
CA ARG A 64 -0.44 13.86 6.06
C ARG A 64 -0.51 15.38 6.06
N SER A 65 -1.03 16.00 5.01
CA SER A 65 -1.18 17.46 4.94
C SER A 65 -2.11 18.01 6.03
N ALA A 66 -3.22 17.32 6.33
CA ALA A 66 -4.15 17.74 7.36
C ALA A 66 -3.53 17.66 8.76
N ILE A 67 -2.77 16.60 9.03
CA ILE A 67 -2.00 16.45 10.28
C ILE A 67 -0.96 17.57 10.39
N GLN A 68 -0.22 17.84 9.32
CA GLN A 68 0.80 18.90 9.29
C GLN A 68 0.18 20.30 9.47
N ASP A 69 -0.98 20.56 8.88
CA ASP A 69 -1.70 21.82 9.08
C ASP A 69 -2.18 21.98 10.54
N CYS A 70 -2.64 20.89 11.18
CA CYS A 70 -2.98 20.91 12.61
C CYS A 70 -1.77 21.27 13.48
N ILE A 71 -0.63 20.60 13.32
CA ILE A 71 0.56 20.87 14.16
C ILE A 71 1.14 22.27 13.91
N LEU A 72 1.07 22.78 12.68
CA LEU A 72 1.58 24.11 12.36
C LEU A 72 0.69 25.23 12.89
N ARG A 73 -0.63 25.02 12.91
CA ARG A 73 -1.58 25.99 13.48
C ARG A 73 -1.61 25.99 14.99
N TYR A 74 -1.36 24.83 15.59
CA TYR A 74 -1.45 24.63 17.03
C TYR A 74 -0.17 23.96 17.56
N PRO A 75 0.99 24.64 17.46
CA PRO A 75 2.28 24.07 17.86
C PRO A 75 2.39 23.77 19.35
N GLN A 76 1.56 24.41 20.18
CA GLN A 76 1.45 24.15 21.61
C GLN A 76 0.64 22.89 21.96
N GLY A 77 -0.01 22.26 20.98
CA GLY A 77 -0.80 21.06 21.20
C GLY A 77 -1.91 21.24 22.24
N HIS A 78 -2.03 20.29 23.17
CA HIS A 78 -2.92 20.39 24.33
C HIS A 78 -2.25 19.84 25.60
N ASP A 79 -1.78 20.75 26.47
CA ASP A 79 -1.02 20.43 27.69
C ASP A 79 -1.78 19.58 28.73
N ALA A 80 -3.10 19.41 28.59
CA ALA A 80 -3.93 18.70 29.56
C ALA A 80 -4.23 17.24 29.18
N ILE A 81 -3.64 16.71 28.10
CA ILE A 81 -3.83 15.31 27.71
C ILE A 81 -3.06 14.41 28.68
N ALA A 82 -3.79 13.57 29.41
CA ALA A 82 -3.21 12.67 30.43
C ALA A 82 -2.85 11.28 29.89
N GLU A 83 -3.05 11.01 28.59
CA GLU A 83 -2.71 9.72 28.00
C GLU A 83 -1.20 9.51 27.95
N SER A 84 -0.75 8.39 28.52
CA SER A 84 0.65 7.98 28.47
C SER A 84 1.10 7.76 27.03
N ASN A 85 2.32 8.19 26.72
CA ASN A 85 2.98 8.00 25.42
C ASN A 85 2.35 8.77 24.25
N TYR A 86 1.40 9.67 24.49
CA TYR A 86 0.93 10.61 23.46
C TYR A 86 2.07 11.50 22.96
N ASN A 87 2.23 11.62 21.64
CA ASN A 87 3.21 12.51 21.02
C ASN A 87 2.55 13.86 20.72
N ASP A 88 2.83 14.86 21.55
CA ASP A 88 2.44 16.25 21.28
C ASP A 88 3.34 16.87 20.17
N PRO A 89 2.85 17.76 19.28
CA PRO A 89 1.49 18.31 19.16
C PRO A 89 0.57 17.57 18.17
N TYR A 90 0.78 16.27 17.94
CA TYR A 90 0.03 15.53 16.93
C TYR A 90 -1.42 15.30 17.33
N PRO A 91 -2.33 15.06 16.38
CA PRO A 91 -3.70 14.68 16.70
C PRO A 91 -3.77 13.49 17.67
N LEU A 92 -4.75 13.54 18.57
CA LEU A 92 -5.05 12.46 19.49
C LEU A 92 -5.76 11.32 18.75
N ASN A 93 -5.63 10.10 19.26
CA ASN A 93 -6.33 8.95 18.70
C ASN A 93 -7.85 9.18 18.73
N PRO A 94 -8.59 8.88 17.64
CA PRO A 94 -10.03 9.10 17.63
C PRO A 94 -10.79 8.31 18.72
N ASP A 95 -10.29 7.17 19.15
CA ASP A 95 -10.86 6.36 20.24
C ASP A 95 -10.25 6.67 21.61
N SER A 96 -9.62 7.83 21.76
CA SER A 96 -8.99 8.25 23.02
C SER A 96 -9.97 8.31 24.18
N SER A 97 -9.46 7.90 25.34
CA SER A 97 -10.16 7.92 26.63
C SER A 97 -10.05 9.27 27.37
N ASP A 98 -9.34 10.23 26.80
CA ASP A 98 -9.18 11.57 27.38
C ASP A 98 -10.53 12.21 27.68
N ALA A 99 -10.67 12.84 28.85
CA ALA A 99 -11.97 13.34 29.32
C ALA A 99 -12.54 14.45 28.44
N ALA A 100 -11.69 15.25 27.79
CA ALA A 100 -12.12 16.31 26.89
C ALA A 100 -12.39 15.80 25.46
N TYR A 101 -11.77 14.66 25.08
CA TYR A 101 -12.00 14.00 23.80
C TYR A 101 -13.17 13.00 23.80
N SER A 102 -13.34 12.24 24.88
CA SER A 102 -14.36 11.17 25.02
C SER A 102 -15.80 11.68 24.88
N ALA A 103 -16.02 13.00 25.00
CA ALA A 103 -17.30 13.64 24.72
C ALA A 103 -17.77 13.49 23.25
N PHE A 104 -16.89 13.13 22.32
CA PHE A 104 -17.23 12.95 20.91
C PHE A 104 -17.73 11.55 20.55
N ASP A 105 -17.73 10.60 21.50
CA ASP A 105 -18.27 9.22 21.36
C ASP A 105 -17.80 8.50 20.09
N VAL A 106 -16.50 8.55 19.84
CA VAL A 106 -15.89 7.90 18.69
C VAL A 106 -15.32 6.56 19.15
N THR A 107 -15.90 5.47 18.66
CA THR A 107 -15.49 4.11 19.02
C THR A 107 -14.51 3.49 18.02
N ASN A 108 -14.16 4.21 16.95
CA ASN A 108 -13.33 3.71 15.86
C ASN A 108 -12.10 4.61 15.65
N ARG A 109 -10.97 4.01 15.25
CA ARG A 109 -9.71 4.74 15.01
C ARG A 109 -9.63 5.42 13.65
N THR A 110 -10.76 5.70 13.01
CA THR A 110 -10.77 6.12 11.60
C THR A 110 -10.28 7.55 11.43
N VAL A 111 -9.46 7.79 10.41
CA VAL A 111 -8.87 9.09 10.10
C VAL A 111 -9.93 10.17 9.86
N GLU A 112 -11.12 9.82 9.36
CA GLU A 112 -12.22 10.77 9.18
C GLU A 112 -12.68 11.44 10.48
N GLU A 113 -12.50 10.77 11.62
CA GLU A 113 -12.84 11.27 12.95
C GLU A 113 -11.68 11.99 13.63
N LEU A 114 -10.55 12.17 12.93
CA LEU A 114 -9.37 12.81 13.50
C LEU A 114 -9.68 14.28 13.86
N ARG A 115 -9.20 14.69 15.04
CA ARG A 115 -9.44 16.02 15.61
C ARG A 115 -8.15 16.64 16.09
N CYS A 116 -8.06 17.96 15.97
CA CYS A 116 -6.87 18.72 16.34
C CYS A 116 -6.99 19.19 17.81
N PRO A 117 -6.13 18.73 18.74
CA PRO A 117 -6.24 19.05 20.16
C PRO A 117 -6.27 20.56 20.44
N GLY A 118 -5.33 21.31 19.85
CA GLY A 118 -5.23 22.77 20.05
C GLY A 118 -6.39 23.59 19.44
N ALA A 119 -7.28 22.97 18.66
CA ALA A 119 -8.46 23.59 18.07
C ALA A 119 -9.75 23.31 18.85
N ALA A 120 -9.68 23.08 20.16
CA ALA A 120 -10.78 22.55 20.98
C ALA A 120 -11.40 21.29 20.34
N TYR A 121 -10.54 20.41 19.83
CA TYR A 121 -10.92 19.15 19.17
C TYR A 121 -11.80 19.31 17.93
N GLY A 122 -11.57 20.37 17.14
CA GLY A 122 -12.16 20.53 15.82
C GLY A 122 -11.78 19.39 14.88
N LYS A 123 -12.76 18.83 14.15
CA LYS A 123 -12.52 17.79 13.12
C LYS A 123 -11.60 18.31 12.02
N LEU A 124 -10.60 17.50 11.65
CA LEU A 124 -9.70 17.80 10.54
C LEU A 124 -10.42 17.68 9.20
N PHE A 125 -11.28 16.67 9.06
CA PHE A 125 -11.99 16.38 7.81
C PHE A 125 -13.48 16.72 7.93
N GLY A 126 -14.03 17.38 6.91
CA GLY A 126 -15.45 17.74 6.83
C GLY A 126 -15.94 18.75 7.88
N GLY A 127 -15.05 19.23 8.75
CA GLY A 127 -15.35 20.22 9.79
C GLY A 127 -14.88 21.63 9.43
N THR A 128 -14.66 22.43 10.47
CA THR A 128 -14.25 23.85 10.39
C THR A 128 -12.94 24.07 9.63
N LEU A 129 -12.10 23.04 9.51
CA LEU A 129 -10.81 23.11 8.82
C LEU A 129 -10.90 22.88 7.29
N SER A 130 -12.10 22.65 6.74
CA SER A 130 -12.41 22.58 5.29
C SER A 130 -11.67 21.54 4.46
N THR A 131 -10.86 20.67 5.07
CA THR A 131 -10.19 19.58 4.35
C THR A 131 -11.20 18.47 4.08
N PHE A 132 -11.26 18.00 2.84
CA PHE A 132 -12.10 16.88 2.45
C PHE A 132 -11.24 15.63 2.28
N LEU A 133 -11.57 14.57 3.02
CA LEU A 133 -10.98 13.27 2.80
C LEU A 133 -11.63 12.67 1.55
N PRO A 134 -10.85 12.24 0.53
CA PRO A 134 -11.40 11.52 -0.60
C PRO A 134 -12.12 10.25 -0.12
N PRO A 135 -13.11 9.74 -0.90
CA PRO A 135 -13.78 8.50 -0.53
C PRO A 135 -12.76 7.36 -0.42
N GLN A 136 -13.02 6.44 0.49
CA GLN A 136 -12.19 5.26 0.71
C GLN A 136 -11.94 4.49 -0.60
N PRO A 137 -10.71 4.01 -0.86
CA PRO A 137 -10.42 3.23 -2.05
C PRO A 137 -11.20 1.92 -2.05
N ASN A 138 -11.67 1.51 -3.22
CA ASN A 138 -12.36 0.23 -3.35
C ASN A 138 -11.45 -0.92 -2.87
N LEU A 139 -12.06 -1.90 -2.18
CA LEU A 139 -11.40 -3.11 -1.65
C LEU A 139 -10.41 -2.87 -0.49
N MET A 140 -10.31 -1.64 0.00
CA MET A 140 -9.59 -1.33 1.24
C MET A 140 -10.59 -1.16 2.38
N GLU A 141 -10.10 -1.22 3.61
CA GLU A 141 -10.78 -0.70 4.81
C GLU A 141 -10.52 0.81 4.96
N PRO A 142 -11.26 1.53 5.83
CA PRO A 142 -10.97 2.92 6.11
C PRO A 142 -9.55 3.10 6.67
N TRP A 143 -8.94 4.25 6.43
CA TRP A 143 -7.68 4.60 7.08
C TRP A 143 -7.87 4.69 8.59
N THR A 144 -7.00 4.04 9.34
CA THR A 144 -6.92 4.17 10.79
C THR A 144 -5.72 5.02 11.18
N TYR A 145 -5.84 5.75 12.30
CA TYR A 145 -4.79 6.61 12.84
C TYR A 145 -4.28 6.05 14.16
N PHE A 146 -2.99 6.27 14.42
CA PHE A 146 -2.36 5.95 15.67
C PHE A 146 -1.32 7.01 16.07
N ASN A 147 -1.36 7.42 17.32
CA ASN A 147 -0.40 8.27 17.99
C ASN A 147 -0.08 7.70 19.37
N GLY A 148 1.15 7.25 19.54
CA GLY A 148 1.73 6.94 20.83
C GLY A 148 2.54 5.67 20.83
N GLU A 149 2.41 4.87 21.87
CA GLU A 149 3.02 3.53 21.97
C GLU A 149 1.93 2.49 22.19
N GLU A 150 1.83 1.48 21.31
CA GLU A 150 0.89 0.37 21.44
C GLU A 150 1.52 -0.93 20.98
N THR A 151 1.28 -2.00 21.74
CA THR A 151 1.55 -3.36 21.31
C THR A 151 0.30 -3.95 20.67
N ALA A 152 0.31 -4.08 19.35
CA ALA A 152 -0.77 -4.70 18.59
C ALA A 152 -0.25 -5.93 17.87
N LEU A 153 -0.92 -7.07 18.09
CA LEU A 153 -0.59 -8.34 17.44
C LEU A 153 0.92 -8.65 17.54
N GLY A 154 1.48 -8.64 18.75
CA GLY A 154 2.87 -9.06 19.00
C GLY A 154 3.98 -8.06 18.64
N GLU A 155 3.67 -6.93 18.01
CA GLU A 155 4.63 -5.87 17.68
C GLU A 155 4.29 -4.58 18.45
N THR A 156 5.31 -3.91 18.98
CA THR A 156 5.18 -2.59 19.60
C THR A 156 5.45 -1.52 18.56
N PHE A 157 4.45 -0.66 18.34
CA PHE A 157 4.56 0.52 17.51
C PHE A 157 4.72 1.73 18.41
N ASP A 158 5.77 2.50 18.15
CA ASP A 158 6.04 3.76 18.83
C ASP A 158 6.12 4.87 17.78
N GLY A 159 5.32 5.91 17.94
CA GLY A 159 5.27 7.10 17.09
C GLY A 159 3.89 7.45 16.57
N VAL A 160 3.86 8.15 15.44
CA VAL A 160 2.64 8.65 14.80
C VAL A 160 2.55 8.10 13.39
N TYR A 161 1.49 7.34 13.12
CA TYR A 161 1.25 6.77 11.80
C TYR A 161 -0.24 6.69 11.49
N PHE A 162 -0.54 6.45 10.22
CA PHE A 162 -1.85 6.02 9.79
C PHE A 162 -1.71 4.81 8.88
N GLN A 163 -2.67 3.90 8.95
CA GLN A 163 -2.61 2.61 8.29
C GLN A 163 -3.88 2.38 7.49
N ILE A 164 -3.74 1.70 6.37
CA ILE A 164 -4.85 1.12 5.63
C ILE A 164 -4.59 -0.36 5.46
N GLN A 165 -5.66 -1.13 5.43
CA GLN A 165 -5.57 -2.58 5.28
C GLN A 165 -6.60 -3.10 4.30
N SER A 166 -6.34 -4.28 3.75
CA SER A 166 -7.31 -5.05 2.99
C SER A 166 -7.25 -6.51 3.42
N THR A 167 -8.43 -7.12 3.58
CA THR A 167 -8.59 -8.57 3.78
C THR A 167 -8.78 -9.31 2.46
N LYS A 168 -8.78 -8.60 1.33
CA LYS A 168 -8.98 -9.20 0.00
C LYS A 168 -7.68 -9.82 -0.49
N SER A 169 -7.79 -11.01 -1.09
CA SER A 169 -6.64 -11.80 -1.55
C SER A 169 -6.19 -11.47 -2.97
N ASP A 170 -6.74 -10.43 -3.59
CA ASP A 170 -6.42 -10.08 -4.97
C ASP A 170 -4.94 -9.67 -5.09
N PRO A 171 -4.15 -10.32 -5.97
CA PRO A 171 -2.70 -10.08 -6.03
C PRO A 171 -2.29 -8.65 -6.40
N PHE A 172 -3.15 -7.90 -7.11
CA PHE A 172 -2.86 -6.51 -7.48
C PHE A 172 -2.89 -5.56 -6.29
N ILE A 173 -3.57 -5.92 -5.19
CA ILE A 173 -3.61 -5.12 -3.96
C ILE A 173 -2.21 -5.09 -3.34
N GLY A 174 -1.58 -6.27 -3.22
CA GLY A 174 -0.24 -6.38 -2.65
C GLY A 174 0.80 -5.68 -3.53
N GLU A 175 0.66 -5.82 -4.85
CA GLU A 175 1.50 -5.08 -5.81
C GLU A 175 1.30 -3.56 -5.70
N SER A 176 0.08 -3.09 -5.46
CA SER A 176 -0.18 -1.65 -5.31
C SER A 176 0.47 -1.09 -4.04
N MET A 177 0.40 -1.82 -2.92
CA MET A 177 1.02 -1.43 -1.66
C MET A 177 2.55 -1.50 -1.74
N GLN A 178 3.09 -2.53 -2.39
CA GLN A 178 4.53 -2.62 -2.67
C GLN A 178 5.02 -1.48 -3.58
N LYS A 179 4.23 -1.12 -4.60
CA LYS A 179 4.54 0.06 -5.44
C LYS A 179 4.55 1.32 -4.62
N MET A 180 3.57 1.52 -3.74
CA MET A 180 3.55 2.67 -2.84
C MET A 180 4.77 2.66 -1.91
N ASN A 181 5.11 1.53 -1.30
CA ASN A 181 6.33 1.38 -0.50
C ASN A 181 7.60 1.79 -1.29
N GLY A 182 7.68 1.42 -2.57
CA GLY A 182 8.78 1.81 -3.44
C GLY A 182 8.82 3.29 -3.88
N LEU A 183 7.75 4.06 -3.64
CA LEU A 183 7.70 5.50 -3.94
C LEU A 183 8.21 6.38 -2.79
N PHE A 184 8.22 5.84 -1.57
CA PHE A 184 8.61 6.56 -0.37
C PHE A 184 9.96 6.06 0.14
N SER A 185 10.58 6.81 1.04
CA SER A 185 11.75 6.30 1.75
C SER A 185 11.33 5.12 2.65
N PRO A 186 12.24 4.16 2.94
CA PRO A 186 11.96 3.02 3.84
C PRO A 186 11.53 3.40 5.27
N CYS A 187 11.55 4.70 5.59
CA CYS A 187 11.24 5.28 6.88
C CYS A 187 9.84 5.86 6.96
N GLU A 188 9.23 6.14 5.81
CA GLU A 188 7.94 6.82 5.73
C GLU A 188 6.80 5.85 5.51
N VAL A 189 7.05 4.69 4.90
CA VAL A 189 6.04 3.72 4.54
C VAL A 189 6.54 2.31 4.79
N ASP A 190 5.69 1.47 5.35
CA ASP A 190 5.91 0.03 5.45
C ASP A 190 4.75 -0.72 4.81
N TYR A 191 5.08 -1.76 4.06
CA TYR A 191 4.12 -2.75 3.59
C TYR A 191 4.37 -4.07 4.30
N THR A 192 3.33 -4.61 4.95
CA THR A 192 3.38 -5.89 5.65
C THR A 192 2.24 -6.79 5.20
N VAL A 193 2.55 -8.08 5.07
CA VAL A 193 1.55 -9.13 4.96
C VAL A 193 1.32 -9.66 6.35
N GLY A 194 0.08 -9.64 6.82
CA GLY A 194 -0.25 -9.94 8.20
C GLY A 194 -0.04 -11.40 8.56
N ASP A 195 0.57 -11.59 9.71
CA ASP A 195 0.88 -12.88 10.34
C ASP A 195 0.47 -12.93 11.82
N ASN A 196 -0.31 -11.94 12.29
CA ASN A 196 -0.66 -11.72 13.71
C ASN A 196 0.53 -11.42 14.65
N THR A 197 1.72 -11.16 14.10
CA THR A 197 2.92 -10.80 14.87
C THR A 197 3.49 -9.43 14.50
N ASN A 198 2.98 -8.79 13.45
CA ASN A 198 3.48 -7.54 12.88
C ASN A 198 2.46 -6.39 12.86
N GLY A 199 1.49 -6.40 13.79
CA GLY A 199 0.40 -5.42 13.80
C GLY A 199 -0.57 -5.50 12.62
N CYS A 200 -0.49 -6.55 11.80
CA CYS A 200 -1.41 -6.82 10.71
C CYS A 200 -2.02 -8.21 10.87
N ALA A 201 -3.35 -8.29 10.78
CA ALA A 201 -4.08 -9.54 10.99
C ALA A 201 -3.72 -10.60 9.94
N THR A 202 -3.68 -11.88 10.32
CA THR A 202 -3.30 -12.96 9.40
C THR A 202 -4.07 -12.91 8.08
N GLY A 203 -3.33 -12.86 6.97
CA GLY A 203 -3.90 -12.84 5.62
C GLY A 203 -4.38 -11.46 5.15
N ALA A 204 -4.33 -10.44 6.01
CA ALA A 204 -4.51 -9.06 5.59
C ALA A 204 -3.24 -8.50 4.96
N GLN A 205 -3.41 -7.51 4.10
CA GLN A 205 -2.33 -6.70 3.55
C GLN A 205 -2.43 -5.32 4.17
N CYS A 206 -1.39 -4.89 4.87
CA CYS A 206 -1.37 -3.62 5.57
C CYS A 206 -0.31 -2.70 4.98
N LEU A 207 -0.69 -1.44 4.81
CA LEU A 207 0.20 -0.37 4.42
C LEU A 207 0.16 0.69 5.51
N ARG A 208 1.31 0.92 6.15
CA ARG A 208 1.49 1.91 7.20
C ARG A 208 2.25 3.09 6.65
N VAL A 209 1.79 4.29 6.95
CA VAL A 209 2.43 5.54 6.58
C VAL A 209 2.79 6.30 7.86
N TRP A 210 4.08 6.47 8.09
CA TRP A 210 4.61 7.14 9.26
C TRP A 210 4.63 8.65 9.04
N VAL A 211 4.33 9.37 10.12
CA VAL A 211 4.53 10.82 10.27
C VAL A 211 5.75 11.05 11.16
N ILE A 212 5.80 10.34 12.29
CA ILE A 212 7.00 10.19 13.14
C ILE A 212 7.17 8.71 13.42
N ARG A 213 8.37 8.18 13.20
CA ARG A 213 8.72 6.83 13.62
C ARG A 213 9.56 6.88 14.90
N GLY A 214 9.08 6.23 15.96
CA GLY A 214 9.78 6.12 17.23
C GLY A 214 11.03 5.23 17.13
N ALA A 215 11.97 5.46 18.03
CA ALA A 215 13.27 4.76 18.02
C ALA A 215 13.16 3.26 18.34
N ASN A 216 12.06 2.82 18.96
CA ASN A 216 11.80 1.44 19.35
C ASN A 216 11.21 0.57 18.23
N THR A 217 11.02 1.12 17.03
CA THR A 217 10.55 0.34 15.88
C THR A 217 11.70 -0.49 15.28
N THR A 218 11.39 -1.71 14.82
CA THR A 218 12.35 -2.68 14.26
C THR A 218 13.12 -2.17 13.03
N LEU A 219 12.65 -1.09 12.42
CA LEU A 219 13.31 -0.34 11.35
C LEU A 219 13.55 1.11 11.80
N ALA A 220 14.46 1.28 12.77
CA ALA A 220 14.87 2.59 13.25
C ALA A 220 15.49 3.41 12.11
N CYS A 221 14.81 4.47 11.72
CA CYS A 221 15.33 5.47 10.80
C CYS A 221 15.86 6.63 11.63
N SER A 222 17.19 6.76 11.67
CA SER A 222 17.93 7.81 12.38
C SER A 222 17.89 9.15 11.65
#